data_AF-A0A1S3SRW5-F1
#
_entry.id   AF-A0A1S3SRW5-F1
#
_cell.length_a   1.000
_cell.length_b   1.000
_cell.length_c   1.000
_cell.angle_alpha   90.00
_cell.angle_beta   90.00
_cell.angle_gamma   90.00
#
_symmetry.space_group_name_H-M   'P 1'
#
loop_
_entity.id
_entity.type
_entity.pdbx_description
1 polymer ?
#
loop_
_entity_poly.entity_id
_entity_poly.type
_entity_poly.pdbx_seq_one_letter_code
_entity_poly.pdbx_strand_id
1 'polypeptide(L)'
;SYTSSVSSLTPMVTQSPWAEQQQGQLIGSFDEKAYLLEKQLKAGDDPYRDHAFNLAESDRLGSERAIRDTRHYRCASVNYDATLPPTSIIITFNNEARSTLLRTIKSVLLRSPPSLIQEIILIDDFSTDPEDCQLLSQIPKVRCLRNGRREGLIRSRVRGADSASASILTFLDSHCEVNTDWLQPMIQRVKEDRTRVVSPIIDVISLDNFAYLAASADLRGGFDWSLHFKWEQIPIEQKMSRNDPTLPI
;
A
#
# COMPACT_ATOMS: atom_id res chain seq x y z
N SER A 1 -28.79 -13.96 -38.89
CA SER A 1 -28.64 -14.28 -37.46
C SER A 1 -27.19 -14.05 -37.06
N TYR A 2 -26.83 -12.82 -36.67
CA TYR A 2 -25.48 -12.52 -36.16
C TYR A 2 -25.57 -12.46 -34.64
N THR A 3 -25.18 -13.54 -33.98
CA THR A 3 -24.97 -13.56 -32.53
C THR A 3 -23.59 -12.98 -32.25
N SER A 4 -23.54 -11.73 -31.79
CA SER A 4 -22.35 -11.14 -31.20
C SER A 4 -22.10 -11.84 -29.86
N SER A 5 -21.02 -12.62 -29.78
CA SER A 5 -20.51 -13.14 -28.52
C SER A 5 -19.94 -11.96 -27.72
N VAL A 6 -20.70 -11.48 -26.74
CA VAL A 6 -20.16 -10.62 -25.68
C VAL A 6 -19.21 -11.51 -24.89
N SER A 7 -17.90 -11.41 -25.13
CA SER A 7 -16.93 -11.99 -24.20
C SER A 7 -17.10 -11.23 -22.90
N SER A 8 -17.59 -11.91 -21.86
CA SER A 8 -17.56 -11.38 -20.50
C SER A 8 -16.10 -11.11 -20.16
N LEU A 9 -15.67 -9.85 -20.27
CA LEU A 9 -14.40 -9.38 -19.75
C LEU A 9 -14.43 -9.65 -18.26
N THR A 10 -13.80 -10.75 -17.84
CA THR A 10 -13.56 -11.01 -16.43
C THR A 10 -12.76 -9.80 -15.93
N PRO A 11 -13.20 -9.10 -14.88
CA PRO A 11 -12.45 -7.95 -14.39
C PRO A 11 -11.02 -8.42 -14.11
N MET A 12 -10.02 -7.70 -14.64
CA MET A 12 -8.63 -7.99 -14.33
C MET A 12 -8.43 -7.68 -12.86
N VAL A 13 -8.35 -8.73 -12.05
CA VAL A 13 -8.10 -8.66 -10.63
C VAL A 13 -6.60 -8.81 -10.41
N THR A 14 -6.04 -8.14 -9.41
CA THR A 14 -4.67 -8.39 -8.95
C THR A 14 -4.51 -9.87 -8.67
N GLN A 15 -3.70 -10.53 -9.49
CA GLN A 15 -3.17 -11.85 -9.19
C GLN A 15 -1.73 -11.63 -8.76
N SER A 16 -1.31 -12.26 -7.67
CA SER A 16 0.11 -12.30 -7.35
C SER A 16 0.76 -13.34 -8.27
N PRO A 17 1.62 -12.95 -9.22
CA PRO A 17 2.36 -13.93 -10.01
C PRO A 17 3.38 -14.71 -9.16
N TRP A 18 3.57 -14.32 -7.89
CA TRP A 18 4.47 -14.94 -6.93
C TRP A 18 3.76 -15.85 -5.92
N ALA A 19 2.41 -15.85 -5.89
CA ALA A 19 1.64 -16.51 -4.83
C ALA A 19 1.69 -18.04 -4.87
N GLU A 20 1.67 -18.67 -6.05
CA GLU A 20 1.56 -20.14 -6.13
C GLU A 20 2.80 -20.89 -5.64
N GLN A 21 4.00 -20.28 -5.70
CA GLN A 21 5.25 -20.93 -5.28
C GLN A 21 5.78 -20.47 -3.91
N GLN A 22 5.24 -19.40 -3.31
CA GLN A 22 5.86 -18.77 -2.13
C GLN A 22 4.92 -18.49 -0.94
N GLN A 23 3.61 -18.77 -1.03
CA GLN A 23 2.68 -18.47 0.07
C GLN A 23 3.08 -19.10 1.43
N GLY A 24 3.58 -20.34 1.44
CA GLY A 24 4.07 -20.99 2.65
C GLY A 24 5.40 -20.44 3.19
N GLN A 25 6.18 -19.74 2.35
CA GLN A 25 7.48 -19.16 2.70
C GLN A 25 7.40 -17.68 3.11
N LEU A 26 6.39 -16.94 2.63
CA LEU A 26 6.27 -15.49 2.80
C LEU A 26 5.68 -15.05 4.15
N ILE A 27 4.91 -15.92 4.83
CA ILE A 27 4.21 -15.58 6.09
C ILE A 27 4.87 -16.23 7.31
N GLY A 28 5.78 -17.19 7.10
CA GLY A 28 6.50 -17.85 8.19
C GLY A 28 5.55 -18.56 9.16
N SER A 29 5.83 -18.46 10.46
CA SER A 29 5.03 -19.04 11.55
C SER A 29 3.94 -18.12 12.10
N PHE A 30 3.66 -17.00 11.43
CA PHE A 30 2.72 -15.99 11.92
C PHE A 30 1.28 -16.53 11.93
N ASP A 31 0.66 -16.58 13.11
CA ASP A 31 -0.74 -16.97 13.28
C ASP A 31 -1.67 -15.77 13.04
N GLU A 32 -2.01 -15.57 11.77
CA GLU A 32 -2.93 -14.51 11.33
C GLU A 32 -4.30 -14.60 12.02
N LYS A 33 -4.82 -15.81 12.23
CA LYS A 33 -6.15 -15.99 12.80
C LYS A 33 -6.14 -15.53 14.26
N ALA A 34 -5.13 -15.94 15.04
CA ALA A 34 -4.97 -15.49 16.41
C ALA A 34 -4.76 -13.97 16.49
N TYR A 35 -3.94 -13.41 15.58
CA TYR A 35 -3.69 -11.97 15.51
C TYR A 35 -4.98 -11.17 15.31
N LEU A 36 -5.84 -11.58 14.37
CA LEU A 36 -7.08 -10.86 14.07
C LEU A 36 -8.17 -11.08 15.14
N LEU A 37 -8.27 -12.28 15.72
CA LEU A 37 -9.31 -12.62 16.70
C LEU A 37 -9.23 -11.80 17.99
N GLU A 38 -8.03 -11.41 18.42
CA GLU A 38 -7.82 -10.71 19.70
C GLU A 38 -8.46 -9.32 19.75
N LYS A 39 -8.71 -8.68 18.60
CA LYS A 39 -9.22 -7.30 18.52
C LYS A 39 -10.49 -7.15 17.69
N GLN A 40 -11.30 -8.20 17.65
CA GLN A 40 -12.58 -8.12 16.96
C GLN A 40 -13.54 -7.13 17.62
N LEU A 41 -14.28 -6.43 16.77
CA LEU A 41 -15.40 -5.60 17.19
C LEU A 41 -16.42 -6.45 17.96
N LYS A 42 -16.84 -5.98 19.14
CA LYS A 42 -17.87 -6.69 19.93
C LYS A 42 -19.25 -6.42 19.34
N ALA A 43 -20.15 -7.37 19.51
CA ALA A 43 -21.53 -7.22 19.05
C ALA A 43 -22.19 -5.99 19.71
N GLY A 44 -22.64 -5.05 18.88
CA GLY A 44 -23.29 -3.81 19.32
C GLY A 44 -22.38 -2.59 19.44
N ASP A 45 -21.05 -2.75 19.31
CA ASP A 45 -20.13 -1.62 19.26
C ASP A 45 -20.25 -0.86 17.93
N ASP A 46 -20.01 0.45 17.97
CA ASP A 46 -19.93 1.30 16.77
C ASP A 46 -18.65 0.98 15.99
N PRO A 47 -18.73 0.49 14.74
CA PRO A 47 -17.57 0.08 13.95
C PRO A 47 -16.64 1.24 13.57
N TYR A 48 -17.07 2.51 13.67
CA TYR A 48 -16.26 3.67 13.28
C TYR A 48 -15.53 4.33 14.45
N ARG A 49 -15.90 4.02 15.69
CA ARG A 49 -15.51 4.80 16.88
C ARG A 49 -14.00 4.98 17.02
N ASP A 50 -13.25 3.90 16.82
CA ASP A 50 -11.82 3.87 17.17
C ASP A 50 -10.91 4.18 15.96
N HIS A 51 -11.43 4.10 14.72
CA HIS A 51 -10.62 4.18 13.50
C HIS A 51 -11.16 5.11 12.40
N ALA A 52 -12.35 5.70 12.57
CA ALA A 52 -13.03 6.56 11.59
C ALA A 52 -13.31 5.90 10.21
N PHE A 53 -13.29 4.56 10.16
CA PHE A 53 -13.77 3.73 9.05
C PHE A 53 -14.47 2.50 9.60
N ASN A 54 -15.20 1.77 8.77
CA ASN A 54 -15.99 0.61 9.17
C ASN A 54 -15.10 -0.60 9.51
N LEU A 55 -14.74 -0.78 10.79
CA LEU A 55 -13.90 -1.89 11.23
C LEU A 55 -14.52 -3.25 10.91
N ALA A 56 -15.84 -3.39 11.05
CA ALA A 56 -16.53 -4.65 10.77
C ALA A 56 -16.36 -5.09 9.30
N GLU A 57 -16.44 -4.15 8.35
CA GLU A 57 -16.17 -4.46 6.94
C GLU A 57 -14.69 -4.77 6.68
N SER A 58 -13.78 -4.06 7.35
CA SER A 58 -12.34 -4.35 7.29
C SER A 58 -11.99 -5.77 7.73
N ASP A 59 -12.56 -6.20 8.86
CA ASP A 59 -12.30 -7.50 9.50
C ASP A 59 -12.96 -8.66 8.76
N ARG A 60 -14.09 -8.40 8.10
CA ARG A 60 -14.77 -9.37 7.24
C ARG A 60 -13.95 -9.72 6.01
N LEU A 61 -13.09 -8.81 5.56
CA LEU A 61 -12.26 -8.99 4.37
C LEU A 61 -10.97 -9.75 4.70
N GLY A 62 -10.65 -10.75 3.87
CA GLY A 62 -9.37 -11.43 3.95
C GLY A 62 -8.19 -10.46 3.79
N SER A 63 -7.10 -10.72 4.50
CA SER A 63 -5.86 -9.94 4.42
C SER A 63 -5.17 -10.03 3.05
N GLU A 64 -5.50 -11.06 2.26
CA GLU A 64 -5.02 -11.30 0.89
C GLU A 64 -6.09 -10.98 -0.17
N ARG A 65 -7.13 -10.22 0.17
CA ARG A 65 -8.24 -9.97 -0.76
C ARG A 65 -7.75 -9.48 -2.11
N ALA A 66 -8.40 -9.95 -3.15
CA ALA A 66 -8.10 -9.53 -4.49
C ALA A 66 -8.74 -8.15 -4.77
N ILE A 67 -8.01 -7.24 -5.42
CA ILE A 67 -8.50 -5.91 -5.81
C ILE A 67 -8.45 -5.76 -7.33
N ARG A 68 -9.16 -4.78 -7.88
CA ARG A 68 -9.15 -4.54 -9.33
C ARG A 68 -7.79 -3.97 -9.77
N ASP A 69 -7.26 -4.42 -10.91
CA ASP A 69 -6.19 -3.72 -11.60
C ASP A 69 -6.75 -2.42 -12.20
N THR A 70 -6.35 -1.29 -11.63
CA THR A 70 -6.81 0.05 -11.98
C THR A 70 -5.87 0.77 -12.95
N ARG A 71 -4.79 0.11 -13.37
CA ARG A 71 -3.81 0.71 -14.28
C ARG A 71 -4.40 0.96 -15.66
N HIS A 72 -3.85 1.96 -16.34
CA HIS A 72 -4.08 2.11 -17.78
C HIS A 72 -3.51 0.88 -18.53
N TYR A 73 -4.21 0.38 -19.55
CA TYR A 73 -3.83 -0.86 -20.25
C TYR A 73 -2.39 -0.85 -20.79
N ARG A 74 -1.88 0.32 -21.18
CA ARG A 74 -0.48 0.51 -21.63
C ARG A 74 0.57 0.22 -20.54
N CYS A 75 0.23 0.36 -19.26
CA CYS A 75 1.15 0.09 -18.15
C CYS A 75 1.58 -1.38 -18.11
N ALA A 76 0.71 -2.31 -18.52
CA ALA A 76 1.03 -3.73 -18.56
C ALA A 76 2.10 -4.11 -19.59
N SER A 77 2.36 -3.23 -20.56
CA SER A 77 3.40 -3.41 -21.59
C SER A 77 4.72 -2.71 -21.26
N VAL A 78 4.82 -2.01 -20.12
CA VAL A 78 6.04 -1.31 -19.73
C VAL A 78 7.03 -2.31 -19.16
N ASN A 79 8.25 -2.30 -19.71
CA ASN A 79 9.37 -3.09 -19.19
C ASN A 79 10.25 -2.21 -18.31
N TYR A 80 10.72 -2.77 -17.19
CA TYR A 80 11.65 -2.13 -16.28
C TYR A 80 13.02 -2.81 -16.34
N ASP A 81 14.04 -2.13 -15.84
CA ASP A 81 15.38 -2.70 -15.80
C ASP A 81 15.40 -4.02 -15.01
N ALA A 82 16.14 -5.02 -15.51
CA ALA A 82 16.29 -6.31 -14.82
C ALA A 82 16.97 -6.19 -13.44
N THR A 83 17.71 -5.10 -13.21
CA THR A 83 18.49 -4.82 -11.99
C THR A 83 18.02 -3.53 -11.33
N LEU A 84 16.83 -3.55 -10.74
CA LEU A 84 16.34 -2.48 -9.88
C LEU A 84 16.93 -2.63 -8.46
N PRO A 85 17.39 -1.54 -7.81
CA PRO A 85 17.84 -1.58 -6.42
C PRO A 85 16.67 -1.86 -5.47
N PRO A 86 16.89 -2.59 -4.36
CA PRO A 86 15.84 -2.82 -3.38
C PRO A 86 15.51 -1.55 -2.58
N THR A 87 14.36 -1.55 -1.92
CA THR A 87 13.87 -0.47 -1.05
C THR A 87 13.60 -0.98 0.37
N SER A 88 13.76 -0.10 1.36
CA SER A 88 13.27 -0.28 2.72
C SER A 88 11.90 0.39 2.82
N ILE A 89 10.87 -0.41 3.09
CA ILE A 89 9.50 0.06 3.19
C ILE A 89 9.24 0.48 4.63
N ILE A 90 8.82 1.72 4.86
CA ILE A 90 8.59 2.28 6.20
C ILE A 90 7.11 2.54 6.37
N ILE A 91 6.50 1.87 7.36
CA ILE A 91 5.09 2.03 7.72
C ILE A 91 5.03 2.48 9.17
N THR A 92 4.54 3.70 9.39
CA THR A 92 4.34 4.25 10.73
C THR A 92 2.88 4.12 11.13
N PHE A 93 2.59 3.74 12.36
CA PHE A 93 1.21 3.62 12.82
C PHE A 93 1.06 3.94 14.30
N ASN A 94 -0.17 4.27 14.71
CA ASN A 94 -0.55 4.44 16.11
C ASN A 94 -2.00 4.00 16.27
N ASN A 95 -2.26 2.94 17.04
CA ASN A 95 -3.59 2.34 17.25
C ASN A 95 -4.33 2.03 15.93
N GLU A 96 -3.61 1.46 14.96
CA GLU A 96 -4.21 1.01 13.70
C GLU A 96 -5.04 -0.27 13.91
N ALA A 97 -6.08 -0.47 13.10
CA ALA A 97 -6.80 -1.74 13.11
C ALA A 97 -5.90 -2.88 12.63
N ARG A 98 -5.93 -4.03 13.32
CA ARG A 98 -5.09 -5.19 12.96
C ARG A 98 -5.34 -5.67 11.53
N SER A 99 -6.59 -5.62 11.06
CA SER A 99 -6.97 -6.03 9.71
C SER A 99 -6.39 -5.13 8.62
N THR A 100 -6.39 -3.80 8.78
CA THR A 100 -5.80 -2.86 7.82
C THR A 100 -4.28 -2.89 7.84
N LEU A 101 -3.66 -2.95 9.02
CA LEU A 101 -2.20 -3.04 9.17
C LEU A 101 -1.65 -4.30 8.52
N LEU A 102 -2.25 -5.46 8.83
CA LEU A 102 -1.84 -6.73 8.24
C LEU A 102 -2.04 -6.75 6.72
N ARG A 103 -3.20 -6.25 6.24
CA ARG A 103 -3.49 -6.20 4.81
C ARG A 103 -2.55 -5.28 4.05
N THR A 104 -2.08 -4.18 4.66
CA THR A 104 -1.01 -3.34 4.10
C THR A 104 0.26 -4.15 3.88
N ILE A 105 0.75 -4.81 4.93
CA ILE A 105 1.98 -5.61 4.88
C ILE A 105 1.88 -6.75 3.86
N LYS A 106 0.78 -7.50 3.88
CA LYS A 106 0.58 -8.62 2.96
C LYS A 106 0.42 -8.14 1.52
N SER A 107 -0.26 -7.01 1.27
CA SER A 107 -0.34 -6.45 -0.09
C SER A 107 1.06 -6.14 -0.63
N VAL A 108 1.94 -5.55 0.19
CA VAL A 108 3.34 -5.28 -0.16
C VAL A 108 4.09 -6.57 -0.49
N LEU A 109 4.05 -7.56 0.40
CA LEU A 109 4.77 -8.83 0.23
C LEU A 109 4.28 -9.62 -0.99
N LEU A 110 2.97 -9.64 -1.23
CA LEU A 110 2.35 -10.45 -2.29
C LEU A 110 2.41 -9.79 -3.67
N ARG A 111 2.47 -8.45 -3.75
CA ARG A 111 2.36 -7.69 -5.01
C ARG A 111 3.63 -6.91 -5.36
N SER A 112 4.74 -7.21 -4.71
CA SER A 112 6.06 -6.67 -5.08
C SER A 112 7.03 -7.82 -5.37
N PRO A 113 7.97 -7.66 -6.32
CA PRO A 113 9.03 -8.65 -6.51
C PRO A 113 9.83 -8.83 -5.21
N PRO A 114 10.03 -10.08 -4.72
CA PRO A 114 10.73 -10.30 -3.45
C PRO A 114 12.15 -9.72 -3.42
N SER A 115 12.85 -9.67 -4.54
CA SER A 115 14.19 -9.07 -4.64
C SER A 115 14.22 -7.56 -4.39
N LEU A 116 13.08 -6.86 -4.54
CA LEU A 116 13.01 -5.41 -4.35
C LEU A 116 12.63 -5.00 -2.93
N ILE A 117 12.14 -5.92 -2.11
CA ILE A 117 11.87 -5.66 -0.69
C ILE A 117 13.12 -6.04 0.10
N GLN A 118 13.90 -5.05 0.53
CA GLN A 118 15.00 -5.27 1.48
C GLN A 118 14.41 -5.66 2.84
N GLU A 119 13.47 -4.85 3.32
CA GLU A 119 12.83 -4.96 4.62
C GLU A 119 11.55 -4.11 4.68
N ILE A 120 10.65 -4.46 5.60
CA ILE A 120 9.48 -3.66 5.99
C ILE A 120 9.70 -3.25 7.44
N ILE A 121 9.87 -1.96 7.69
CA ILE A 121 10.09 -1.39 9.01
C ILE A 121 8.77 -0.79 9.50
N LEU A 122 8.17 -1.47 10.48
CA LEU A 122 6.99 -0.98 11.18
C LEU A 122 7.45 -0.09 12.35
N ILE A 123 7.03 1.17 12.32
CA ILE A 123 7.26 2.10 13.42
C ILE A 123 5.96 2.26 14.21
N ASP A 124 5.91 1.61 15.36
CA ASP A 124 4.81 1.76 16.30
C ASP A 124 5.02 3.05 17.12
N ASP A 125 4.25 4.07 16.80
CA ASP A 125 4.29 5.39 17.42
C ASP A 125 3.49 5.43 18.74
N PHE A 126 3.84 4.51 19.64
CA PHE A 126 3.30 4.40 20.99
C PHE A 126 1.81 4.01 21.04
N SER A 127 1.42 3.03 20.23
CA SER A 127 0.11 2.39 20.32
C SER A 127 -0.16 1.85 21.73
N THR A 128 -1.42 1.82 22.15
CA THR A 128 -1.82 1.32 23.47
C THR A 128 -1.41 -0.13 23.66
N ASP A 129 -1.52 -0.94 22.60
CA ASP A 129 -1.11 -2.33 22.60
C ASP A 129 0.20 -2.52 21.80
N PRO A 130 1.31 -2.86 22.46
CA PRO A 130 2.58 -3.12 21.78
C PRO A 130 2.58 -4.40 20.95
N GLU A 131 1.66 -5.34 21.19
CA GLU A 131 1.60 -6.62 20.45
C GLU A 131 1.18 -6.43 19.00
N ASP A 132 0.48 -5.33 18.68
CA ASP A 132 0.11 -4.99 17.30
C ASP A 132 1.32 -5.00 16.36
N CYS A 133 2.46 -4.53 16.85
CA CYS A 133 3.72 -4.48 16.14
C CYS A 133 4.58 -5.74 16.34
N GLN A 134 4.69 -6.21 17.59
CA GLN A 134 5.61 -7.28 17.94
C GLN A 134 5.24 -8.60 17.27
N LEU A 135 3.96 -8.96 17.23
CA LEU A 135 3.49 -10.20 16.59
C LEU A 135 3.78 -10.20 15.08
N LEU A 136 3.66 -9.04 14.42
CA LEU A 136 3.93 -8.90 12.99
C LEU A 136 5.42 -9.08 12.64
N SER A 137 6.34 -8.93 13.59
CA SER A 137 7.77 -9.18 13.36
C SER A 137 8.12 -10.66 13.10
N GLN A 138 7.17 -11.57 13.31
CA GLN A 138 7.28 -12.98 12.94
C GLN A 138 7.14 -13.19 11.42
N ILE A 139 6.58 -12.21 10.70
CA ILE A 139 6.47 -12.24 9.25
C ILE A 139 7.86 -11.95 8.64
N PRO A 140 8.35 -12.79 7.71
CA PRO A 140 9.61 -12.55 7.02
C PRO A 140 9.75 -11.11 6.48
N LYS A 141 10.95 -10.54 6.65
CA LYS A 141 11.32 -9.16 6.29
C LYS A 141 10.67 -8.05 7.12
N VAL A 142 9.75 -8.36 8.02
CA VAL A 142 9.11 -7.35 8.89
C VAL A 142 9.94 -7.14 10.15
N ARG A 143 10.26 -5.87 10.43
CA ARG A 143 10.94 -5.43 11.66
C ARG A 143 10.03 -4.46 12.39
N CYS A 144 9.84 -4.68 13.69
CA CYS A 144 9.10 -3.77 14.55
C CYS A 144 10.04 -2.84 15.33
N LEU A 145 9.81 -1.53 15.27
CA LEU A 145 10.47 -0.52 16.09
C LEU A 145 9.41 0.30 16.83
N ARG A 146 9.36 0.19 18.15
CA ARG A 146 8.39 0.92 18.98
C ARG A 146 9.00 2.20 19.58
N ASN A 147 8.27 3.32 19.51
CA ASN A 147 8.60 4.56 20.22
C ASN A 147 8.28 4.44 21.71
N GLY A 148 9.15 5.00 22.57
CA GLY A 148 8.93 5.00 24.03
C GLY A 148 7.83 5.97 24.50
N ARG A 149 7.37 6.86 23.62
CA ARG A 149 6.27 7.81 23.78
C ARG A 149 5.74 8.20 22.41
N ARG A 150 4.57 8.85 22.35
CA ARG A 150 4.00 9.33 21.08
C ARG A 150 4.83 10.49 20.52
N GLU A 151 5.48 10.25 19.39
CA GLU A 151 6.36 11.21 18.70
C GLU A 151 5.71 11.82 17.46
N GLY A 152 4.65 11.22 16.93
CA GLY A 152 3.98 11.65 15.72
C GLY A 152 4.65 11.16 14.43
N LEU A 153 3.94 11.34 13.32
CA LEU A 153 4.28 10.80 11.99
C LEU A 153 5.70 11.16 11.54
N ILE A 154 6.07 12.44 11.63
CA ILE A 154 7.33 12.94 11.06
C ILE A 154 8.54 12.30 11.75
N ARG A 155 8.59 12.35 13.09
CA ARG A 155 9.71 11.79 13.86
C ARG A 155 9.76 10.27 13.75
N SER A 156 8.60 9.62 13.66
CA SER A 156 8.51 8.18 13.41
C SER A 156 9.06 7.79 12.04
N ARG A 157 8.74 8.55 10.98
CA ARG A 157 9.29 8.32 9.63
C ARG A 157 10.80 8.55 9.59
N VAL A 158 11.31 9.59 10.26
CA VAL A 158 12.75 9.84 10.38
C VAL A 158 13.45 8.68 11.09
N ARG A 159 12.91 8.19 12.22
CA ARG A 159 13.46 7.03 12.92
C ARG A 159 13.50 5.77 12.03
N GLY A 160 12.46 5.56 11.22
CA GLY A 160 12.42 4.49 10.24
C GLY A 160 13.49 4.63 9.17
N ALA A 161 13.70 5.85 8.66
CA ALA A 161 14.75 6.16 7.69
C ALA A 161 16.15 5.94 8.27
N ASP A 162 16.41 6.37 9.50
CA ASP A 162 17.70 6.17 10.18
C ASP A 162 18.03 4.68 10.41
N SER A 163 16.99 3.83 10.48
CA SER A 163 17.13 2.39 10.71
C SER A 163 17.14 1.55 9.43
N ALA A 164 16.90 2.19 8.28
CA ALA A 164 16.79 1.54 6.98
C ALA A 164 18.17 1.19 6.41
N SER A 165 18.25 0.01 5.78
CA SER A 165 19.49 -0.52 5.19
C SER A 165 19.54 -0.40 3.66
N ALA A 166 18.41 -0.14 2.99
CA ALA A 166 18.37 0.05 1.55
C ALA A 166 18.72 1.49 1.12
N SER A 167 19.14 1.64 -0.14
CA SER A 167 19.44 2.96 -0.73
C SER A 167 18.20 3.76 -1.12
N ILE A 168 17.04 3.12 -1.21
CA ILE A 168 15.75 3.74 -1.53
C ILE A 168 14.81 3.52 -0.34
N LEU A 169 14.06 4.57 -0.01
CA LEU A 169 13.02 4.53 1.02
C LEU A 169 11.66 4.59 0.35
N THR A 170 10.72 3.77 0.82
CA THR A 170 9.32 3.80 0.38
C THR A 170 8.43 3.95 1.60
N PHE A 171 7.73 5.07 1.71
CA PHE A 171 6.82 5.33 2.82
C PHE A 171 5.39 4.94 2.43
N LEU A 172 4.72 4.20 3.29
CA LEU A 172 3.31 3.85 3.18
C LEU A 172 2.60 4.17 4.50
N ASP A 173 1.33 4.52 4.42
CA ASP A 173 0.47 4.56 5.60
C ASP A 173 0.01 3.13 5.96
N SER A 174 -0.50 2.94 7.16
CA SER A 174 -0.81 1.63 7.73
C SER A 174 -2.13 1.01 7.27
N HIS A 175 -2.84 1.68 6.37
CA HIS A 175 -4.14 1.27 5.82
C HIS A 175 -4.13 1.44 4.29
N CYS A 176 -3.12 0.89 3.63
CA CYS A 176 -2.94 0.91 2.18
C CYS A 176 -3.12 -0.49 1.59
N GLU A 177 -3.48 -0.57 0.31
CA GLU A 177 -3.41 -1.80 -0.48
C GLU A 177 -2.72 -1.50 -1.81
N VAL A 178 -1.50 -1.99 -1.97
CA VAL A 178 -0.70 -1.72 -3.18
C VAL A 178 -1.23 -2.55 -4.37
N ASN A 179 -1.20 -2.00 -5.59
CA ASN A 179 -1.71 -2.68 -6.77
C ASN A 179 -0.58 -3.45 -7.52
N THR A 180 -0.93 -4.13 -8.62
CA THR A 180 0.02 -4.85 -9.48
C THR A 180 1.09 -3.89 -10.02
N ASP A 181 2.36 -4.30 -9.98
CA ASP A 181 3.52 -3.54 -10.46
C ASP A 181 3.60 -2.09 -9.96
N TRP A 182 3.14 -1.84 -8.73
CA TRP A 182 3.19 -0.50 -8.14
C TRP A 182 4.63 -0.01 -7.91
N LEU A 183 5.55 -0.92 -7.57
CA LEU A 183 6.87 -0.59 -7.04
C LEU A 183 7.92 -0.31 -8.12
N GLN A 184 7.98 -1.18 -9.14
CA GLN A 184 8.97 -1.11 -10.22
C GLN A 184 9.01 0.24 -10.94
N PRO A 185 7.88 0.85 -11.37
CA PRO A 185 7.92 2.15 -12.01
C PRO A 185 8.50 3.22 -11.09
N MET A 186 8.16 3.22 -9.79
CA MET A 186 8.71 4.20 -8.86
C MET A 186 10.23 4.04 -8.67
N ILE A 187 10.70 2.81 -8.44
CA ILE A 187 12.13 2.54 -8.27
C ILE A 187 12.92 2.87 -9.53
N GLN A 188 12.39 2.55 -10.72
CA GLN A 188 13.00 2.90 -12.00
C GLN A 188 13.25 4.42 -12.10
N ARG A 189 12.26 5.25 -11.76
CA ARG A 189 12.40 6.72 -11.81
C ARG A 189 13.50 7.24 -10.90
N VAL A 190 13.58 6.72 -9.67
CA VAL A 190 14.60 7.12 -8.67
C VAL A 190 15.99 6.61 -9.07
N LYS A 191 16.08 5.40 -9.64
CA LYS A 191 17.33 4.83 -10.17
C LYS A 191 17.93 5.71 -11.26
N GLU A 192 17.10 6.16 -12.20
CA GLU A 192 17.53 7.04 -13.29
C GLU A 192 18.01 8.41 -12.80
N ASP A 193 17.42 8.92 -11.72
CA ASP A 193 17.78 10.22 -11.15
C ASP A 193 17.39 10.27 -9.67
N ARG A 194 18.42 10.17 -8.82
CA ARG A 194 18.30 10.18 -7.36
C ARG A 194 17.73 11.48 -6.77
N THR A 195 17.58 12.53 -7.58
CA THR A 195 16.96 13.79 -7.14
C THR A 195 15.43 13.77 -7.25
N ARG A 196 14.85 12.74 -7.90
CA ARG A 196 13.41 12.60 -8.06
C ARG A 196 12.77 12.02 -6.81
N VAL A 197 11.71 12.66 -6.36
CA VAL A 197 10.74 12.11 -5.40
C VAL A 197 9.49 11.74 -6.18
N VAL A 198 9.03 10.50 -6.05
CA VAL A 198 7.92 9.96 -6.84
C VAL A 198 6.81 9.46 -5.94
N SER A 199 5.59 9.58 -6.43
CA SER A 199 4.37 9.12 -5.75
C SER A 199 3.51 8.35 -6.74
N PRO A 200 2.77 7.32 -6.30
CA PRO A 200 1.79 6.64 -7.13
C PRO A 200 0.54 7.51 -7.32
N ILE A 201 -0.31 7.14 -8.28
CA ILE A 201 -1.72 7.50 -8.20
C ILE A 201 -2.29 6.81 -6.96
N ILE A 202 -3.00 7.55 -6.11
CA ILE A 202 -3.56 7.05 -4.86
C ILE A 202 -5.03 6.72 -5.09
N ASP A 203 -5.31 5.44 -5.33
CA ASP A 203 -6.66 4.91 -5.39
C ASP A 203 -7.37 5.02 -4.03
N VAL A 204 -8.71 4.97 -4.05
CA VAL A 204 -9.54 5.15 -2.86
C VAL A 204 -10.00 3.79 -2.34
N ILE A 205 -9.78 3.54 -1.05
CA ILE A 205 -10.47 2.48 -0.32
C ILE A 205 -11.63 3.16 0.43
N SER A 206 -12.86 2.78 0.09
CA SER A 206 -14.05 3.34 0.72
C SER A 206 -14.06 3.06 2.23
N LEU A 207 -14.27 4.09 3.04
CA LEU A 207 -14.32 3.97 4.50
C LEU A 207 -15.54 3.17 4.99
N ASP A 208 -16.60 3.06 4.20
CA ASP A 208 -17.85 2.41 4.61
C ASP A 208 -17.89 0.91 4.28
N ASN A 209 -17.41 0.55 3.09
CA ASN A 209 -17.57 -0.81 2.54
C ASN A 209 -16.26 -1.39 1.98
N PHE A 210 -15.14 -0.67 2.16
CA PHE A 210 -13.81 -1.09 1.72
C PHE A 210 -13.68 -1.35 0.22
N ALA A 211 -14.60 -0.89 -0.62
CA ALA A 211 -14.47 -0.99 -2.07
C ALA A 211 -13.19 -0.27 -2.53
N TYR A 212 -12.41 -0.95 -3.39
CA TYR A 212 -11.21 -0.39 -4.01
C TYR A 212 -11.60 0.32 -5.32
N LEU A 213 -11.44 1.64 -5.35
CA LEU A 213 -11.94 2.52 -6.40
C LEU A 213 -10.78 3.26 -7.07
N ALA A 214 -10.73 3.19 -8.40
CA ALA A 214 -9.71 3.89 -9.18
C ALA A 214 -9.82 5.42 -9.01
N ALA A 215 -8.70 6.08 -8.73
CA ALA A 215 -8.58 7.53 -8.77
C ALA A 215 -8.33 8.03 -10.20
N SER A 216 -8.58 9.31 -10.42
CA SER A 216 -8.31 9.94 -11.72
C SER A 216 -6.80 10.13 -11.94
N ALA A 217 -6.32 9.70 -13.11
CA ALA A 217 -4.94 9.94 -13.56
C ALA A 217 -4.69 11.40 -14.02
N ASP A 218 -5.71 12.26 -14.00
CA ASP A 218 -5.61 13.67 -14.39
C ASP A 218 -5.47 14.61 -13.18
N LEU A 219 -5.14 14.08 -12.00
CA LEU A 219 -4.97 14.85 -10.76
C LEU A 219 -3.50 15.00 -10.38
N ARG A 220 -3.16 16.17 -9.84
CA ARG A 220 -1.87 16.46 -9.19
C ARG A 220 -2.10 17.04 -7.80
N GLY A 221 -1.08 16.94 -6.94
CA GLY A 221 -1.08 17.60 -5.64
C GLY A 221 -0.88 19.11 -5.77
N GLY A 222 -1.60 19.87 -4.96
CA GLY A 222 -1.45 21.31 -4.79
C GLY A 222 -1.80 21.73 -3.36
N PHE A 223 -1.81 23.03 -3.10
CA PHE A 223 -2.25 23.58 -1.81
C PHE A 223 -3.03 24.88 -1.98
N ASP A 224 -3.89 25.19 -1.01
CA ASP A 224 -4.56 26.49 -0.93
C ASP A 224 -3.74 27.50 -0.10
N TRP A 225 -4.20 28.76 -0.02
CA TRP A 225 -3.51 29.78 0.78
C TRP A 225 -3.52 29.52 2.30
N SER A 226 -4.36 28.59 2.75
CA SER A 226 -4.35 28.09 4.14
C SER A 226 -3.34 26.95 4.33
N LEU A 227 -2.58 26.60 3.29
CA LEU A 227 -1.59 25.52 3.24
C LEU A 227 -2.18 24.12 3.40
N HIS A 228 -3.47 23.93 3.13
CA HIS A 228 -4.06 22.60 3.08
C HIS A 228 -3.76 21.94 1.74
N PHE A 229 -3.36 20.66 1.79
CA PHE A 229 -3.23 19.84 0.59
C PHE A 229 -4.58 19.72 -0.12
N LYS A 230 -4.57 19.79 -1.44
CA LYS A 230 -5.73 19.52 -2.29
C LYS A 230 -5.32 18.83 -3.58
N TRP A 231 -6.26 18.11 -4.17
CA TRP A 231 -6.14 17.58 -5.52
C TRP A 231 -6.57 18.65 -6.54
N GLU A 232 -5.72 18.91 -7.52
CA GLU A 232 -6.00 19.79 -8.65
C GLU A 232 -6.02 19.00 -9.95
N GLN A 233 -6.88 19.38 -10.89
CA GLN A 233 -6.79 18.88 -12.26
C GLN A 233 -5.49 19.39 -12.90
N ILE A 234 -4.82 18.55 -13.69
CA ILE A 234 -3.71 19.01 -14.51
C ILE A 234 -4.17 20.09 -15.51
N PRO A 235 -3.34 21.09 -15.84
CA PRO A 235 -3.67 22.09 -16.85
C PRO A 235 -4.02 21.47 -18.20
N ILE A 236 -4.92 22.11 -18.94
CA ILE A 236 -5.39 21.61 -20.24
C ILE A 236 -4.22 21.44 -21.21
N GLU A 237 -3.25 22.36 -21.23
CA GLU A 237 -2.10 22.24 -22.12
C GLU A 237 -1.27 20.99 -21.79
N GLN A 238 -1.05 20.73 -20.50
CA GLN A 238 -0.34 19.53 -20.04
C GLN A 238 -1.11 18.26 -20.43
N LYS A 239 -2.43 18.25 -20.22
CA LYS A 239 -3.30 17.14 -20.61
C LYS A 239 -3.24 16.86 -22.11
N MET A 240 -3.26 17.90 -22.94
CA MET A 240 -3.18 17.77 -24.41
C MET A 240 -1.80 17.31 -24.88
N SER A 241 -0.73 17.69 -24.18
CA SER A 241 0.64 17.28 -24.52
C SER A 241 0.99 15.85 -24.12
N ARG A 242 0.20 15.25 -23.21
CA ARG A 242 0.44 13.94 -22.61
C ARG A 242 -0.01 12.81 -23.55
N ASN A 243 0.89 12.44 -24.47
CA ASN A 243 0.65 11.37 -25.45
C ASN A 243 0.86 9.94 -24.88
N ASP A 244 1.53 9.83 -23.74
CA ASP A 244 1.76 8.56 -23.06
C ASP A 244 1.26 8.61 -21.60
N PRO A 245 0.17 7.88 -21.27
CA PRO A 245 -0.39 7.88 -19.93
C PRO A 245 0.48 7.11 -18.91
N THR A 246 1.52 6.40 -19.36
CA THR A 246 2.44 5.66 -18.48
C THR A 246 3.56 6.53 -17.92
N LEU A 247 3.75 7.74 -18.47
CA LEU A 247 4.76 8.69 -18.01
C LEU A 247 4.26 9.48 -16.79
N PRO A 248 5.16 10.01 -15.94
CA PRO A 248 4.79 10.90 -14.85
C PRO A 248 4.17 12.22 -15.33
N ILE A 249 3.48 12.91 -14.42
CA ILE A 249 2.96 14.28 -14.59
C ILE A 249 4.02 15.28 -14.13
#